data_AF-A0A1M5CW06-F1
#
_entry.id   AF-A0A1M5CW06-F1
#
_cell.length_a   1.000
_cell.length_b   1.000
_cell.length_c   1.000
_cell.angle_alpha   90.00
_cell.angle_beta   90.00
_cell.angle_gamma   90.00
#
_symmetry.space_group_name_H-M   'P 1'
#
loop_
_entity.id
_entity.type
_entity.pdbx_description
1 polymer ?
#
loop_
_entity_poly.entity_id
_entity_poly.type
_entity_poly.pdbx_seq_one_letter_code
_entity_poly.pdbx_strand_id
1 'polypeptide(L)'
;MKNLLLGPVLIVVPVGVVAVGYATLDPASAPTATVAAPTLGDMTPFRTITTDVQTIAATGDLNAAQTRSTDLETAWNDAQSTLWPHDPTAWGNVDGAIDDALTALRAKAPDPAQVDATLASLPTTLADPPGTGAAGGVVQSVSRIATTDANGRPLPCEVMLDQFRTTLAGATLADADRATIDTLQAKGTERCNADDDARADDFFA
;
A
#
# COMPACT_ATOMS: atom_id res chain seq x y z
N MET A 1 52.74 -20.98 57.47
CA MET A 1 53.45 -20.00 58.34
C MET A 1 53.89 -18.87 57.41
N LYS A 2 53.51 -17.59 57.49
CA LYS A 2 52.96 -16.68 58.50
C LYS A 2 52.00 -15.73 57.73
N ASN A 3 50.71 -15.60 58.04
CA ASN A 3 50.07 -14.69 59.00
C ASN A 3 50.48 -13.19 58.97
N LEU A 4 49.41 -12.36 58.98
CA LEU A 4 49.25 -10.93 59.34
C LEU A 4 49.14 -9.96 58.15
N LEU A 5 47.95 -9.46 57.79
CA LEU A 5 47.07 -8.44 58.42
C LEU A 5 47.56 -6.99 58.27
N LEU A 6 46.57 -6.09 58.07
CA LEU A 6 46.58 -4.60 57.94
C LEU A 6 46.53 -4.16 56.46
N GLY A 7 45.55 -3.42 55.95
CA GLY A 7 44.48 -2.56 56.48
C GLY A 7 44.19 -1.49 55.39
N PRO A 8 42.97 -0.93 55.29
CA PRO A 8 42.46 -0.32 54.05
C PRO A 8 42.86 1.15 53.91
N VAL A 9 43.29 1.57 52.71
CA VAL A 9 43.35 2.99 52.34
C VAL A 9 42.21 3.30 51.39
N LEU A 10 41.20 3.90 52.00
CA LEU A 10 40.06 4.56 51.42
C LEU A 10 40.56 5.83 50.71
N ILE A 11 40.60 5.85 49.37
CA ILE A 11 40.64 7.10 48.60
C ILE A 11 39.36 7.14 47.77
N VAL A 12 38.43 7.89 48.33
CA VAL A 12 37.22 8.40 47.71
C VAL A 12 37.64 9.47 46.70
N VAL A 13 36.79 9.66 45.68
CA VAL A 13 36.67 10.84 44.80
C VAL A 13 37.43 10.74 43.46
N PRO A 14 36.79 11.00 42.30
CA PRO A 14 35.39 10.76 41.95
C PRO A 14 35.21 10.13 40.54
N VAL A 15 34.20 9.28 40.42
CA VAL A 15 33.51 8.99 39.16
C VAL A 15 32.87 10.31 38.69
N GLY A 16 33.47 10.99 37.72
CA GLY A 16 32.95 12.28 37.29
C GLY A 16 33.49 12.87 35.98
N VAL A 17 34.23 12.10 35.17
CA VAL A 17 34.74 12.60 33.88
C VAL A 17 34.50 11.63 32.70
N VAL A 18 33.82 10.49 32.92
CA VAL A 18 33.36 9.60 31.83
C VAL A 18 31.83 9.67 31.70
N ALA A 19 31.28 10.88 31.67
CA ALA A 19 29.84 11.11 31.43
C ALA A 19 29.51 12.41 30.69
N VAL A 20 30.48 12.99 29.97
CA VAL A 20 30.31 14.24 29.19
C VAL A 20 30.80 14.06 27.75
N GLY A 21 30.68 12.85 27.20
CA GLY A 21 31.16 12.52 25.84
C GLY A 21 30.20 11.69 24.99
N TYR A 22 28.96 11.46 25.44
CA TYR A 22 27.96 10.65 24.73
C TYR A 22 26.55 11.25 24.73
N ALA A 23 26.44 12.57 24.95
CA ALA A 23 25.16 13.29 24.95
C ALA A 23 24.95 14.20 23.73
N THR A 24 25.67 13.98 22.61
CA THR A 24 25.49 14.79 21.39
C THR A 24 25.34 13.96 20.11
N LEU A 25 24.85 12.73 20.23
CA LEU A 25 24.44 11.91 19.08
C LEU A 25 23.02 11.39 19.32
N ASP A 26 22.09 12.30 19.64
CA ASP A 26 20.70 12.03 19.34
C ASP A 26 20.57 12.05 17.80
N PRO A 27 20.17 10.94 17.15
CA PRO A 27 19.74 11.06 15.77
C PRO A 27 18.54 12.02 15.79
N ALA A 28 18.68 13.15 15.10
CA ALA A 28 17.54 14.03 14.87
C ALA A 28 16.41 13.16 14.34
N SER A 29 15.30 13.08 15.08
CA SER A 29 14.06 12.48 14.60
C SER A 29 13.80 13.09 13.23
N ALA A 30 13.93 12.29 12.17
CA ALA A 30 13.56 12.72 10.84
C ALA A 30 12.12 13.21 10.93
N PRO A 31 11.77 14.36 10.30
CA PRO A 31 10.39 14.79 10.25
C PRO A 31 9.58 13.60 9.71
N THR A 32 8.61 13.14 10.48
CA THR A 32 7.62 12.18 10.00
C THR A 32 7.05 12.81 8.74
N ALA A 33 7.33 12.21 7.58
CA ALA A 33 6.75 12.66 6.33
C ALA A 33 5.24 12.70 6.56
N THR A 34 4.64 13.88 6.45
CA THR A 34 3.20 14.00 6.46
C THR A 34 2.71 13.15 5.31
N VAL A 35 2.10 12.00 5.60
CA VAL A 35 1.40 11.21 4.59
C VAL A 35 0.41 12.18 3.97
N ALA A 36 0.58 12.45 2.68
CA ALA A 36 -0.37 13.29 1.96
C ALA A 36 -1.77 12.75 2.23
N ALA A 37 -2.75 13.64 2.44
CA ALA A 37 -4.13 13.18 2.58
C ALA A 37 -4.46 12.27 1.39
N PRO A 38 -5.19 11.16 1.61
CA PRO A 38 -5.63 10.31 0.51
C PRO A 38 -6.25 11.19 -0.57
N THR A 39 -5.91 10.97 -1.84
CA THR A 39 -6.41 11.78 -2.96
C THR A 39 -7.94 11.82 -3.01
N LEU A 40 -8.60 10.80 -2.43
CA LEU A 40 -10.04 10.66 -2.29
C LEU A 40 -10.68 11.45 -1.13
N GLY A 41 -9.90 12.04 -0.22
CA GLY A 41 -10.43 12.76 0.95
C GLY A 41 -10.47 11.93 2.23
N ASP A 42 -11.47 12.16 3.10
CA ASP A 42 -11.54 11.56 4.43
C ASP A 42 -11.95 10.08 4.40
N MET A 43 -10.97 9.18 4.61
CA MET A 43 -11.15 7.74 4.62
C MET A 43 -11.47 7.17 6.03
N THR A 44 -11.59 8.01 7.05
CA THR A 44 -11.79 7.59 8.45
C THR A 44 -13.01 6.69 8.66
N PRO A 45 -14.20 6.95 8.05
CA PRO A 45 -15.35 6.08 8.21
C PRO A 45 -15.08 4.64 7.72
N PHE A 46 -14.48 4.48 6.54
CA PHE A 46 -14.17 3.18 5.95
C PHE A 46 -13.10 2.42 6.75
N ARG A 47 -12.07 3.14 7.23
CA ARG A 47 -11.03 2.55 8.10
C ARG A 47 -11.60 2.05 9.42
N THR A 48 -12.58 2.78 9.98
CA THR A 48 -13.25 2.38 11.22
C THR A 48 -14.06 1.09 11.02
N ILE A 49 -14.91 1.04 9.99
CA ILE A 49 -15.70 -0.15 9.69
C ILE A 49 -14.79 -1.34 9.38
N THR A 50 -13.73 -1.13 8.59
CA THR A 50 -12.73 -2.17 8.28
C THR A 50 -12.08 -2.74 9.55
N THR A 51 -11.73 -1.89 10.52
CA THR A 51 -11.16 -2.32 11.80
C THR A 51 -12.17 -3.14 12.61
N ASP A 52 -13.45 -2.76 12.58
CA ASP A 52 -14.51 -3.54 13.22
C ASP A 52 -14.66 -4.92 12.57
N VAL A 53 -14.66 -5.00 11.23
CA VAL A 53 -14.73 -6.28 10.49
C VAL A 53 -13.55 -7.18 10.87
N GLN A 54 -12.33 -6.64 10.89
CA GLN A 54 -11.13 -7.37 11.33
C GLN A 54 -11.26 -7.89 12.77
N THR A 55 -11.73 -7.04 13.69
CA THR A 55 -11.90 -7.39 15.10
C THR A 55 -12.90 -8.52 15.28
N ILE A 56 -14.02 -8.47 14.54
CA ILE A 56 -15.04 -9.52 14.58
C ILE A 56 -14.51 -10.81 13.95
N ALA A 57 -13.88 -10.75 12.78
CA ALA A 57 -13.31 -11.91 12.09
C ALA A 57 -12.27 -12.65 12.95
N ALA A 58 -11.43 -11.90 13.68
CA ALA A 58 -10.43 -12.45 14.60
C ALA A 58 -11.03 -13.28 15.76
N THR A 59 -12.33 -13.14 16.04
CA THR A 59 -13.04 -14.00 17.02
C THR A 59 -13.55 -15.32 16.43
N GLY A 60 -13.46 -15.50 15.12
CA GLY A 60 -14.03 -16.62 14.38
C GLY A 60 -15.50 -16.44 13.97
N ASP A 61 -16.14 -15.32 14.34
CA ASP A 61 -17.52 -15.02 13.94
C ASP A 61 -17.58 -14.39 12.55
N LEU A 62 -17.40 -15.22 11.52
CA LEU A 62 -17.41 -14.77 10.12
C LEU A 62 -18.79 -14.28 9.66
N ASN A 63 -19.87 -14.71 10.33
CA ASN A 63 -21.22 -14.26 9.97
C ASN A 63 -21.47 -12.81 10.43
N ALA A 64 -21.02 -12.47 11.64
CA ALA A 64 -21.03 -11.09 12.12
C ALA A 64 -20.05 -10.22 11.31
N ALA A 65 -18.88 -10.75 10.91
CA ALA A 65 -17.94 -10.04 10.06
C ALA A 65 -18.55 -9.71 8.68
N GLN A 66 -19.25 -10.67 8.06
CA GLN A 66 -19.99 -10.47 6.82
C GLN A 66 -21.11 -9.42 6.96
N THR A 67 -21.79 -9.39 8.10
CA THR A 67 -22.80 -8.34 8.37
C THR A 67 -22.13 -6.97 8.41
N ARG A 68 -21.04 -6.82 9.17
CA ARG A 68 -20.31 -5.55 9.28
C ARG A 68 -19.64 -5.13 7.97
N SER A 69 -19.24 -6.07 7.12
CA SER A 69 -18.71 -5.75 5.78
C SER A 69 -19.82 -5.24 4.84
N THR A 70 -21.08 -5.60 5.07
CA THR A 70 -22.21 -5.01 4.33
C THR A 70 -22.43 -3.54 4.70
N ASP A 71 -22.15 -3.15 5.95
CA ASP A 71 -22.12 -1.73 6.34
C ASP A 71 -21.01 -0.98 5.61
N LEU A 72 -19.84 -1.61 5.43
CA LEU A 72 -18.72 -1.03 4.68
C LEU A 72 -19.11 -0.76 3.22
N GLU A 73 -19.67 -1.76 2.54
CA GLU A 73 -20.16 -1.65 1.16
C GLU A 73 -21.20 -0.52 1.03
N THR A 74 -22.15 -0.46 1.96
CA THR A 74 -23.19 0.58 1.97
C THR A 74 -22.56 1.97 2.10
N ALA A 75 -21.69 2.17 3.09
CA ALA A 75 -21.02 3.45 3.29
C ALA A 75 -20.16 3.86 2.09
N TRP A 76 -19.46 2.90 1.47
CA TRP A 76 -18.62 3.16 0.29
C TRP A 76 -19.45 3.59 -0.92
N ASN A 77 -20.55 2.87 -1.19
CA ASN A 77 -21.48 3.19 -2.26
C ASN A 77 -22.15 4.55 -2.08
N ASP A 78 -22.57 4.88 -0.85
CA ASP A 78 -23.16 6.19 -0.53
C ASP A 78 -22.17 7.33 -0.80
N ALA A 79 -20.87 7.09 -0.59
CA ALA A 79 -19.82 8.08 -0.81
C ALA A 79 -19.35 8.19 -2.27
N GLN A 80 -19.72 7.25 -3.16
CA GLN A 80 -19.22 7.18 -4.53
C GLN A 80 -19.32 8.52 -5.29
N SER A 81 -20.50 9.15 -5.25
CA SER A 81 -20.73 10.43 -5.97
C SER A 81 -19.82 11.57 -5.50
N THR A 82 -19.27 11.48 -4.29
CA THR A 82 -18.32 12.43 -3.74
C THR A 82 -16.88 12.01 -4.03
N LEU A 83 -16.55 10.72 -3.84
CA LEU A 83 -15.16 10.24 -3.91
C LEU A 83 -14.67 10.03 -5.35
N TRP A 84 -15.49 9.42 -6.21
CA TRP A 84 -15.11 9.04 -7.56
C TRP A 84 -14.61 10.23 -8.42
N PRO A 85 -15.24 11.42 -8.39
CA PRO A 85 -14.76 12.57 -9.18
C PRO A 85 -13.40 13.14 -8.75
N HIS A 86 -12.92 12.85 -7.52
CA HIS A 86 -11.65 13.38 -7.03
C HIS A 86 -10.45 12.66 -7.63
N ASP A 87 -10.52 11.34 -7.70
CA ASP A 87 -9.45 10.49 -8.24
C ASP A 87 -10.05 9.13 -8.65
N PRO A 88 -10.50 8.97 -9.91
CA PRO A 88 -11.13 7.72 -10.36
C PRO A 88 -10.23 6.50 -10.23
N THR A 89 -8.93 6.66 -10.39
CA THR A 89 -7.94 5.58 -10.29
C THR A 89 -7.80 5.12 -8.85
N ALA A 90 -7.56 6.05 -7.92
CA ALA A 90 -7.48 5.73 -6.51
C ALA A 90 -8.80 5.16 -5.97
N TRP A 91 -9.93 5.67 -6.46
CA TRP A 91 -11.25 5.13 -6.12
C TRP A 91 -11.37 3.68 -6.54
N GLY A 92 -11.00 3.35 -7.80
CA GLY A 92 -11.04 1.98 -8.32
C GLY A 92 -10.15 0.99 -7.56
N ASN A 93 -8.98 1.44 -7.09
CA ASN A 93 -8.10 0.61 -6.26
C ASN A 93 -8.76 0.22 -4.93
N VAL A 94 -9.38 1.19 -4.25
CA VAL A 94 -10.07 0.94 -2.98
C VAL A 94 -11.33 0.12 -3.18
N ASP A 95 -12.13 0.46 -4.20
CA ASP A 95 -13.34 -0.27 -4.60
C ASP A 95 -13.02 -1.76 -4.84
N GLY A 96 -11.95 -2.01 -5.58
CA GLY A 96 -11.44 -3.34 -5.81
C GLY A 96 -11.03 -4.08 -4.53
N ALA A 97 -10.30 -3.44 -3.62
CA ALA A 97 -9.91 -4.05 -2.35
C ALA A 97 -11.12 -4.34 -1.45
N ILE A 98 -12.16 -3.51 -1.49
CA ILE A 98 -13.43 -3.75 -0.81
C ILE A 98 -14.11 -4.98 -1.41
N ASP A 99 -14.19 -5.09 -2.74
CA ASP A 99 -14.76 -6.23 -3.44
C ASP A 99 -14.05 -7.56 -3.11
N ASP A 100 -12.72 -7.56 -2.96
CA ASP A 100 -11.96 -8.74 -2.51
C ASP A 100 -12.39 -9.19 -1.12
N ALA A 101 -12.46 -8.24 -0.18
CA ALA A 101 -12.86 -8.53 1.20
C ALA A 101 -14.31 -9.03 1.26
N LEU A 102 -15.23 -8.41 0.50
CA LEU A 102 -16.62 -8.83 0.41
C LEU A 102 -16.75 -10.22 -0.22
N THR A 103 -16.00 -10.50 -1.29
CA THR A 103 -15.99 -11.80 -1.96
C THR A 103 -15.50 -12.91 -1.02
N ALA A 104 -14.41 -12.67 -0.29
CA ALA A 104 -13.86 -13.63 0.67
C ALA A 104 -14.87 -13.91 1.81
N LEU A 105 -15.46 -12.87 2.40
CA LEU A 105 -16.40 -12.99 3.52
C LEU A 105 -17.75 -13.60 3.11
N ARG A 106 -18.23 -13.34 1.88
CA ARG A 106 -19.55 -13.79 1.39
C ARG A 106 -19.49 -15.12 0.64
N ALA A 107 -18.32 -15.73 0.50
CA ALA A 107 -18.20 -17.06 -0.08
C ALA A 107 -19.09 -18.05 0.69
N LYS A 108 -19.69 -19.02 -0.01
CA LYS A 108 -20.57 -20.02 0.61
C LYS A 108 -19.89 -20.78 1.76
N ALA A 109 -18.58 -20.97 1.66
CA ALA A 109 -17.71 -21.45 2.71
C ALA A 109 -16.48 -20.54 2.74
N PRO A 110 -16.48 -19.46 3.56
CA PRO A 110 -15.35 -18.54 3.63
C PRO A 110 -14.08 -19.27 4.08
N ASP A 111 -12.98 -19.09 3.33
CA ASP A 111 -11.66 -19.54 3.74
C ASP A 111 -11.07 -18.52 4.73
N PRO A 112 -10.84 -18.88 6.01
CA PRO A 112 -10.29 -17.96 7.00
C PRO A 112 -8.97 -17.32 6.56
N ALA A 113 -8.09 -18.06 5.88
CA ALA A 113 -6.82 -17.52 5.44
C ALA A 113 -6.99 -16.46 4.34
N GLN A 114 -7.94 -16.66 3.43
CA GLN A 114 -8.26 -15.70 2.39
C GLN A 114 -8.97 -14.47 2.96
N VAL A 115 -9.88 -14.65 3.93
CA VAL A 115 -10.52 -13.56 4.66
C VAL A 115 -9.46 -12.71 5.39
N ASP A 116 -8.56 -13.35 6.13
CA ASP A 116 -7.49 -12.64 6.84
C ASP A 116 -6.58 -11.87 5.89
N ALA A 117 -6.18 -12.47 4.75
CA ALA A 117 -5.33 -11.83 3.76
C ALA A 117 -5.99 -10.59 3.14
N THR A 118 -7.25 -10.70 2.70
CA THR A 118 -7.99 -9.59 2.09
C THR A 118 -8.28 -8.48 3.09
N LEU A 119 -8.65 -8.83 4.33
CA LEU A 119 -8.86 -7.86 5.40
C LEU A 119 -7.55 -7.21 5.87
N ALA A 120 -6.40 -7.87 5.75
CA ALA A 120 -5.10 -7.26 6.03
C ALA A 120 -4.69 -6.28 4.92
N SER A 121 -5.06 -6.55 3.67
CA SER A 121 -4.72 -5.70 2.52
C SER A 121 -5.54 -4.41 2.49
N LEU A 122 -6.85 -4.50 2.70
CA LEU A 122 -7.78 -3.36 2.63
C LEU A 122 -7.36 -2.09 3.41
N PRO A 123 -6.92 -2.14 4.70
CA PRO A 123 -6.48 -0.94 5.41
C PRO A 123 -5.20 -0.32 4.84
N THR A 124 -4.37 -1.09 4.12
CA THR A 124 -3.19 -0.56 3.42
C THR A 124 -3.63 0.25 2.20
N THR A 125 -4.56 -0.28 1.40
CA THR A 125 -5.16 0.43 0.26
C THR A 125 -5.95 1.67 0.72
N LEU A 126 -6.68 1.61 1.84
CA LEU A 126 -7.36 2.78 2.40
C LEU A 126 -6.39 3.87 2.89
N ALA A 127 -5.16 3.51 3.29
CA ALA A 127 -4.14 4.45 3.73
C ALA A 127 -3.37 5.07 2.57
N ASP A 128 -3.28 4.37 1.43
CA ASP A 128 -2.66 4.83 0.19
C ASP A 128 -3.50 4.39 -1.03
N PRO A 129 -4.67 5.03 -1.26
CA PRO A 129 -5.55 4.68 -2.38
C PRO A 129 -4.88 4.71 -3.77
N PRO A 130 -3.96 5.65 -4.06
CA PRO A 130 -3.23 5.62 -5.34
C PRO A 130 -2.25 4.46 -5.51
N GLY A 131 -1.88 3.73 -4.43
CA GLY A 131 -0.87 2.67 -4.47
C GLY A 131 0.55 3.21 -4.69
N THR A 132 0.84 4.43 -4.24
CA THR A 132 2.13 5.11 -4.42
C THR A 132 3.20 4.68 -3.41
N GLY A 133 2.80 3.97 -2.37
CA GLY A 133 3.61 3.36 -1.33
C GLY A 133 3.82 1.87 -1.59
N ALA A 134 5.05 1.41 -1.35
CA ALA A 134 5.39 -0.01 -1.36
C ALA A 134 4.70 -0.73 -0.18
N ALA A 135 3.47 -1.19 -0.36
CA ALA A 135 2.84 -2.17 0.51
C ALA A 135 3.25 -3.59 0.06
N GLY A 136 3.43 -4.50 1.02
CA GLY A 136 4.16 -5.78 0.90
C GLY A 136 3.59 -6.86 -0.02
N GLY A 137 2.73 -6.53 -0.99
CA GLY A 137 2.52 -7.34 -2.18
C GLY A 137 3.71 -7.15 -3.13
N VAL A 138 4.15 -8.21 -3.82
CA VAL A 138 5.14 -8.04 -4.89
C VAL A 138 4.44 -7.32 -6.03
N VAL A 139 4.46 -5.98 -6.04
CA VAL A 139 4.04 -5.18 -7.19
C VAL A 139 4.87 -5.68 -8.37
N GLN A 140 4.20 -6.38 -9.30
CA GLN A 140 4.86 -6.82 -10.50
C GLN A 140 5.17 -5.58 -11.31
N SER A 141 6.41 -5.50 -11.79
CA SER A 141 6.88 -4.35 -12.53
C SER A 141 7.62 -4.81 -13.76
N VAL A 142 7.31 -4.22 -14.90
CA VAL A 142 8.10 -4.37 -16.14
C VAL A 142 8.88 -3.07 -16.32
N SER A 143 10.21 -3.15 -16.27
CA SER A 143 11.09 -1.99 -16.48
C SER A 143 10.76 -0.77 -15.60
N ARG A 144 10.38 -1.00 -14.34
CA ARG A 144 9.95 0.00 -13.33
C ARG A 144 8.55 0.62 -13.56
N ILE A 145 7.75 0.07 -14.48
CA ILE A 145 6.33 0.37 -14.61
C ILE A 145 5.57 -0.72 -13.86
N ALA A 146 4.74 -0.34 -12.89
CA ALA A 146 3.89 -1.30 -12.19
C ALA A 146 2.87 -1.88 -13.17
N THR A 147 2.73 -3.21 -13.19
CA THR A 147 1.71 -3.93 -13.97
C THR A 147 0.60 -4.46 -13.08
N THR A 148 0.80 -4.46 -11.77
CA THR A 148 -0.21 -4.81 -10.78
C THR A 148 -0.35 -3.74 -9.72
N ASP A 149 -1.52 -3.65 -9.09
CA ASP A 149 -1.72 -2.89 -7.87
C ASP A 149 -0.98 -3.54 -6.68
N ALA A 150 -1.08 -2.89 -5.52
CA ALA A 150 -0.52 -3.39 -4.26
C ALA A 150 -1.11 -4.73 -3.80
N ASN A 151 -2.26 -5.14 -4.35
CA ASN A 151 -2.95 -6.39 -4.07
C ASN A 151 -2.58 -7.50 -5.08
N GLY A 152 -1.70 -7.20 -6.05
CA GLY A 152 -1.30 -8.14 -7.10
C GLY A 152 -2.31 -8.27 -8.25
N ARG A 153 -3.31 -7.39 -8.33
CA ARG A 153 -4.29 -7.35 -9.42
C ARG A 153 -3.71 -6.59 -10.61
N PRO A 154 -3.87 -7.05 -11.86
CA PRO A 154 -3.46 -6.29 -13.03
C PRO A 154 -4.04 -4.87 -12.99
N LEU A 155 -3.19 -3.87 -13.20
CA LEU A 155 -3.67 -2.49 -13.29
C LEU A 155 -4.55 -2.35 -14.54
N PRO A 156 -5.66 -1.58 -14.46
CA PRO A 156 -6.44 -1.24 -15.64
C PRO A 156 -5.57 -0.56 -16.71
N CYS A 157 -5.87 -0.79 -17.98
CA CYS A 157 -4.99 -0.32 -19.05
C CYS A 157 -4.85 1.21 -19.07
N GLU A 158 -5.88 1.97 -18.72
CA GLU A 158 -5.83 3.42 -18.60
C GLU A 158 -4.82 3.88 -17.53
N VAL A 159 -4.69 3.14 -16.43
CA VAL A 159 -3.72 3.43 -15.35
C VAL A 159 -2.31 3.15 -15.81
N MET A 160 -2.09 1.99 -16.46
CA MET A 160 -0.79 1.64 -17.03
C MET A 160 -0.34 2.63 -18.11
N LEU A 161 -1.27 3.06 -18.99
CA LEU A 161 -1.01 4.04 -20.03
C LEU A 161 -0.67 5.42 -19.46
N ASP A 162 -1.32 5.85 -18.38
CA ASP A 162 -1.03 7.13 -17.75
C ASP A 162 0.35 7.13 -17.07
N GLN A 163 0.69 6.06 -16.34
CA GLN A 163 2.03 5.88 -15.76
C GLN A 163 3.11 5.85 -16.84
N PHE A 164 2.86 5.15 -17.95
CA PHE A 164 3.76 5.11 -19.10
C PHE A 164 3.97 6.50 -19.71
N ARG A 165 2.89 7.23 -19.99
CA ARG A 165 2.95 8.59 -20.57
C ARG A 165 3.68 9.57 -19.65
N THR A 166 3.41 9.50 -18.35
CA THR A 166 4.10 10.31 -17.34
C THR A 166 5.60 10.00 -17.30
N THR A 167 5.97 8.73 -17.34
CA THR A 167 7.38 8.30 -17.38
C THR A 167 8.06 8.75 -18.68
N LEU A 168 7.36 8.61 -19.81
CA LEU A 168 7.85 9.02 -21.13
C LEU A 168 8.05 10.54 -21.23
N ALA A 169 7.19 11.34 -20.59
CA ALA A 169 7.33 12.79 -20.55
C ALA A 169 8.58 13.25 -19.78
N GLY A 170 9.00 12.50 -18.74
CA GLY A 170 10.23 12.76 -18.00
C GLY A 170 11.51 12.23 -18.66
N ALA A 171 11.40 11.42 -19.70
CA ALA A 171 12.54 10.76 -20.35
C ALA A 171 13.20 11.63 -21.43
N THR A 172 14.52 11.77 -21.36
CA THR A 172 15.33 12.34 -22.46
C THR A 172 15.66 11.23 -23.45
N LEU A 173 15.12 11.31 -24.66
CA LEU A 173 15.23 10.28 -25.70
C LEU A 173 15.58 10.93 -27.05
N ALA A 174 16.21 10.17 -27.94
CA ALA A 174 16.39 10.61 -29.33
C ALA A 174 15.03 10.62 -30.07
N ASP A 175 14.89 11.51 -31.06
CA ASP A 175 13.62 11.68 -31.80
C ASP A 175 13.14 10.39 -32.47
N ALA A 176 14.07 9.56 -32.96
CA ALA A 176 13.76 8.27 -33.58
C ALA A 176 13.19 7.26 -32.57
N ASP A 177 13.73 7.24 -31.35
CA ASP A 177 13.24 6.38 -30.26
C ASP A 177 11.86 6.86 -29.81
N ARG A 178 11.66 8.17 -29.71
CA ARG A 178 10.37 8.77 -29.34
C ARG A 178 9.28 8.43 -30.37
N ALA A 179 9.56 8.55 -31.66
CA ALA A 179 8.62 8.18 -32.71
C ALA A 179 8.25 6.69 -32.71
N THR A 180 9.24 5.83 -32.40
CA THR A 180 9.02 4.38 -32.26
C THR A 180 8.13 4.08 -31.06
N ILE A 181 8.40 4.74 -29.93
CA ILE A 181 7.63 4.61 -28.69
C ILE A 181 6.18 5.08 -28.88
N ASP A 182 5.96 6.23 -29.52
CA ASP A 182 4.61 6.74 -29.80
C ASP A 182 3.80 5.77 -30.67
N THR A 183 4.47 5.14 -31.64
CA THR A 183 3.86 4.10 -32.50
C THR A 183 3.47 2.86 -31.70
N LEU A 184 4.33 2.39 -30.79
CA LEU A 184 4.04 1.26 -29.91
C LEU A 184 2.91 1.58 -28.92
N GLN A 185 2.91 2.79 -28.36
CA GLN A 185 1.85 3.26 -27.46
C GLN A 185 0.49 3.27 -28.15
N ALA A 186 0.40 3.81 -29.37
CA ALA A 186 -0.84 3.85 -30.14
C ALA A 186 -1.41 2.44 -30.39
N LYS A 187 -0.54 1.50 -30.76
CA LYS A 187 -0.91 0.08 -30.96
C LYS A 187 -1.33 -0.60 -29.65
N GLY A 188 -0.64 -0.31 -28.55
CA GLY A 188 -1.01 -0.80 -27.23
C GLY A 188 -2.38 -0.30 -26.80
N THR A 189 -2.66 1.00 -26.97
CA THR A 189 -3.97 1.61 -26.66
C THR A 189 -5.09 1.03 -27.53
N GLU A 190 -4.84 0.77 -28.82
CA GLU A 190 -5.81 0.12 -29.71
C GLU A 190 -6.18 -1.28 -29.21
N ARG A 191 -5.21 -2.07 -28.75
CA ARG A 191 -5.47 -3.41 -28.19
C ARG A 191 -6.17 -3.37 -26.84
N CYS A 192 -5.82 -2.43 -25.97
CA CYS A 192 -6.52 -2.25 -24.70
C CYS A 192 -7.98 -1.84 -24.88
N ASN A 193 -8.27 -0.92 -25.80
CA ASN A 193 -9.64 -0.50 -26.08
C ASN A 193 -10.49 -1.62 -26.72
N ALA A 194 -9.85 -2.66 -27.25
CA ALA A 194 -10.51 -3.81 -27.83
C ALA A 194 -10.85 -4.92 -26.80
N ASP A 195 -10.49 -4.76 -25.52
CA ASP A 195 -10.78 -5.72 -24.43
C ASP A 195 -10.25 -7.15 -24.72
N ASP A 196 -9.12 -7.27 -25.43
CA ASP A 196 -8.46 -8.53 -25.81
C ASP A 196 -7.14 -8.70 -25.04
N ASP A 197 -7.23 -8.57 -23.70
CA ASP A 197 -6.12 -8.52 -22.76
C ASP A 197 -5.15 -9.69 -22.93
N ALA A 198 -5.69 -10.89 -23.20
CA ALA A 198 -4.92 -12.11 -23.41
C ALA A 198 -3.92 -12.03 -24.57
N ARG A 199 -4.13 -11.15 -25.57
CA ARG A 199 -3.22 -10.93 -26.69
C ARG A 199 -2.38 -9.67 -26.58
N ALA A 200 -2.63 -8.84 -25.56
CA ALA A 200 -1.77 -7.70 -25.26
C ALA A 200 -0.42 -8.18 -24.69
N ASP A 201 -0.44 -9.19 -23.82
CA ASP A 201 0.76 -9.83 -23.25
C ASP A 201 1.71 -10.37 -24.34
N ASP A 202 1.16 -11.00 -25.37
CA ASP A 202 1.93 -11.51 -26.52
C ASP A 202 2.56 -10.41 -27.40
N PHE A 203 2.06 -9.17 -27.33
CA PHE A 203 2.58 -8.05 -28.13
C PHE A 203 3.83 -7.41 -27.51
N PHE A 204 3.94 -7.47 -26.17
CA PHE A 204 5.02 -6.84 -25.41
C PHE A 204 6.12 -7.84 -24.97
N ALA A 205 5.99 -9.11 -25.36
CA ALA A 205 6.97 -10.17 -25.13
C ALA A 205 8.20 -10.10 -26.05
#